data_AF-A0A937H665-F1
#
_entry.id   AF-A0A937H665-F1
#
_cell.length_a   1.000
_cell.length_b   1.000
_cell.length_c   1.000
_cell.angle_alpha   90.00
_cell.angle_beta   90.00
_cell.angle_gamma   90.00
#
_symmetry.space_group_name_H-M   'P 1'
#
loop_
_entity.id
_entity.type
_entity.pdbx_description
1 polymer ?
#
loop_
_entity_poly.entity_id
_entity_poly.type
_entity_poly.pdbx_seq_one_letter_code
_entity_poly.pdbx_strand_id
1 'polypeptide(L)' 'YLFYSNGEAVPGFPVYGKSAIDMANSDKDKALEMVVAAEDNNLLIYEIN' A
#
# COMPACT_ATOMS: atom_id res chain seq x y z
N TYR A 1 -1.32 -7.82 -5.17
CA TYR A 1 0.08 -8.26 -5.22
C TYR A 1 0.97 -7.05 -5.36
N LEU A 2 2.12 -7.06 -4.70
CA LEU A 2 3.13 -6.02 -4.78
C LEU A 2 4.35 -6.58 -5.53
N PHE A 3 4.95 -5.77 -6.40
CA PHE A 3 6.07 -6.18 -7.23
C PHE A 3 7.20 -5.17 -7.11
N TYR A 4 8.44 -5.67 -7.15
CA TYR A 4 9.63 -4.84 -7.37
C TYR A 4 9.66 -4.30 -8.80
N SER A 5 10.53 -3.32 -9.05
CA SER A 5 10.69 -2.72 -10.39
C SER A 5 11.15 -3.72 -11.47
N ASN A 6 11.77 -4.84 -11.07
CA ASN A 6 12.15 -5.94 -11.95
C ASN A 6 10.98 -6.91 -12.27
N GLY A 7 9.79 -6.68 -11.72
CA GLY A 7 8.61 -7.52 -11.92
C GLY A 7 8.50 -8.73 -11.00
N GLU A 8 9.45 -8.93 -10.08
CA GLU A 8 9.37 -10.00 -9.08
C GLU A 8 8.38 -9.61 -7.96
N ALA A 9 7.59 -10.57 -7.49
CA ALA A 9 6.67 -10.35 -6.38
C ALA A 9 7.45 -10.11 -5.08
N VAL A 10 7.03 -9.13 -4.29
CA VAL A 10 7.60 -8.88 -2.95
C VAL A 10 7.17 -10.02 -2.02
N PRO A 11 8.10 -10.86 -1.54
CA PRO A 11 7.75 -12.05 -0.77
C PRO A 11 7.22 -11.67 0.61
N GLY A 12 6.17 -12.37 1.05
CA GLY A 12 5.63 -12.21 2.40
C GLY A 12 4.90 -10.89 2.66
N PHE A 13 4.73 -10.03 1.65
CA PHE A 13 4.02 -8.77 1.80
C PHE A 13 2.51 -8.96 1.58
N PRO A 14 1.68 -8.86 2.63
CA PRO A 14 0.24 -8.96 2.45
C PRO A 14 -0.31 -7.71 1.76
N VAL A 15 -1.10 -7.89 0.70
CA VAL A 15 -1.83 -6.79 0.05
C VAL A 15 -3.32 -7.05 0.18
N TYR A 16 -3.97 -6.30 1.07
CA TYR A 16 -5.41 -6.33 1.31
C TYR A 16 -6.07 -5.02 0.92
N GLY A 17 -7.38 -5.07 0.64
CA GLY A 17 -8.19 -3.91 0.30
C GLY A 17 -9.28 -4.28 -0.73
N LYS A 18 -10.30 -3.43 -0.86
CA LYS A 18 -11.41 -3.63 -1.82
C LYS A 18 -11.58 -2.51 -2.84
N SER A 19 -10.82 -1.42 -2.71
CA SER A 19 -10.84 -0.30 -3.67
C SER A 19 -9.60 -0.28 -4.57
N ALA A 20 -9.60 0.66 -5.51
CA ALA A 20 -8.36 1.12 -6.11
C ALA A 20 -7.40 1.64 -5.01
N ILE A 21 -6.11 1.51 -5.27
CA ILE A 21 -5.04 2.03 -4.42
C ILE A 21 -4.76 3.47 -4.83
N ASP A 22 -4.50 4.33 -3.85
CA ASP A 22 -3.92 5.66 -4.03
C ASP A 22 -2.52 5.73 -3.40
N MET A 23 -1.69 6.65 -3.87
CA MET A 23 -0.36 6.92 -3.28
C MET A 23 -0.32 8.33 -2.73
N ALA A 24 -0.06 8.44 -1.43
CA ALA A 24 -0.03 9.72 -0.73
C ALA A 24 1.16 9.78 0.23
N ASN A 25 1.66 10.99 0.47
CA ASN A 25 2.57 11.26 1.59
C ASN A 25 1.72 11.80 2.75
N SER A 26 1.24 10.88 3.58
CA SER A 26 0.20 11.08 4.58
C SER A 26 0.76 11.62 5.89
N ASP A 27 2.01 11.28 6.21
CA ASP A 27 2.68 11.65 7.47
C ASP A 27 3.77 12.73 7.32
N LYS A 28 4.06 13.14 6.07
CA LYS A 28 5.04 14.17 5.67
C LYS A 28 6.50 13.74 5.80
N ASP A 29 6.79 12.44 5.69
CA ASP A 29 8.14 11.92 5.62
C ASP A 29 8.64 11.79 4.15
N LYS A 30 9.69 10.99 3.89
CA LYS A 30 10.21 10.79 2.53
C LYS A 30 9.58 9.60 1.80
N ALA A 31 9.01 8.65 2.53
CA ALA A 31 8.33 7.51 1.96
C ALA A 31 6.99 7.96 1.33
N LEU A 32 6.45 7.12 0.45
CA LEU A 32 5.08 7.26 -0.03
C LEU A 32 4.30 6.06 0.51
N GLU A 33 3.07 6.32 0.95
CA GLU A 33 2.21 5.28 1.47
C GLU A 33 1.18 4.86 0.44
N MET A 34 0.94 3.56 0.36
CA MET A 34 -0.20 3.02 -0.38
C MET A 34 -1.43 3.07 0.52
N VAL A 35 -2.47 3.80 0.09
CA VAL A 35 -3.74 3.93 0.79
C VAL A 35 -4.82 3.15 0.06
N VAL A 36 -5.55 2.31 0.77
CA VAL A 36 -6.63 1.51 0.20
C VAL A 36 -7.80 1.36 1.18
N ALA A 37 -9.03 1.49 0.67
CA ALA A 37 -10.21 1.26 1.48
C ALA A 37 -10.39 -0.24 1.77
N ALA A 38 -10.71 -0.53 3.03
CA ALA A 38 -11.10 -1.85 3.52
C ALA A 38 -12.59 -1.85 3.88
N GLU A 39 -13.06 -2.97 4.45
CA GLU A 39 -14.44 -3.08 4.94
C GLU A 39 -14.71 -2.09 6.09
N ASP A 40 -15.99 -1.79 6.29
CA ASP A 40 -16.50 -1.08 7.47
C ASP A 40 -15.89 0.30 7.71
N ASN A 41 -15.77 1.11 6.64
CA ASN A 41 -15.22 2.48 6.67
C ASN A 41 -13.76 2.57 7.17
N ASN A 42 -12.97 1.51 7.02
CA ASN A 42 -11.56 1.52 7.40
C ASN A 42 -10.65 1.83 6.20
N LEU A 43 -9.52 2.48 6.49
CA LEU A 43 -8.40 2.63 5.56
C LEU A 43 -7.24 1.74 6.01
N LEU A 44 -6.62 1.04 5.07
CA LEU A 44 -5.33 0.40 5.25
C LEU A 44 -4.26 1.28 4.61
N ILE A 45 -3.19 1.53 5.35
CA ILE A 45 -2.05 2.32 4.91
C ILE A 45 -0.82 1.43 5.01
N TYR A 46 -0.11 1.27 3.90
CA TYR A 46 1.14 0.52 3.84
C TYR A 46 2.30 1.48 3.55
N GLU A 47 3.33 1.39 4.37
CA GLU A 47 4.62 2.07 4.18
C GLU A 47 5.71 1.02 4.01
N ILE A 48 6.63 1.25 3.07
CA ILE A 48 7.76 0.36 2.80
C ILE A 48 9.04 1.18 3.03
N ASN A 49 9.87 0.71 3.96
CA ASN A 49 11.17 1.31 4.32
C ASN A 49 12.33 0.62 3.62
#